data_AF-A0A7Z9IHX9-F1
#
_entry.id   AF-A0A7Z9IHX9-F1
#
_cell.length_a   1.000
_cell.length_b   1.000
_cell.length_c   1.000
_cell.angle_alpha   90.00
_cell.angle_beta   90.00
_cell.angle_gamma   90.00
#
_symmetry.space_group_name_H-M   'P 1'
#
loop_
_entity.id
_entity.type
_entity.pdbx_description
1 polymer ?
#
loop_
_entity_poly.entity_id
_entity_poly.type
_entity_poly.pdbx_seq_one_letter_code
_entity_poly.pdbx_strand_id
1 'polypeptide(L)' 'MRTRVPLARRFIAALLIALLTGCHSWQPTTVSPRAVILEEQPSSVRFTLTNGEIMTVTDPLMRNDSIVSTEAGMAAVA' A
#
# COMPACT_ATOMS: atom_id res chain seq x y z
N MET A 1 13.64 40.96 3.19
CA MET A 1 13.28 40.85 1.76
C MET A 1 12.10 39.89 1.65
N ARG A 2 10.86 40.38 1.48
CA ARG A 2 9.65 39.55 1.52
C ARG A 2 9.38 39.06 0.09
N THR A 3 9.87 37.88 -0.26
CA THR A 3 9.67 37.27 -1.58
C THR A 3 8.17 37.07 -1.81
N ARG A 4 7.58 37.89 -2.68
CA ARG A 4 6.21 37.72 -3.15
C ARG A 4 6.20 36.50 -4.06
N VAL A 5 5.91 35.33 -3.48
CA VAL A 5 5.74 34.10 -4.25
C VAL A 5 4.50 34.31 -5.12
N PRO A 6 4.61 34.22 -6.47
CA PRO A 6 3.46 34.43 -7.32
C PRO A 6 2.39 33.40 -6.99
N LEU A 7 1.13 33.84 -6.93
CA LEU A 7 -0.02 33.01 -6.54
C LEU A 7 -0.08 31.71 -7.38
N ALA A 8 0.25 31.82 -8.68
CA ALA A 8 0.38 30.70 -9.60
C ALA A 8 1.38 29.63 -9.13
N ARG A 9 2.53 30.01 -8.57
CA ARG A 9 3.53 29.06 -8.04
C ARG A 9 3.03 28.33 -6.80
N ARG A 10 2.17 28.97 -6.00
CA ARG A 10 1.49 28.31 -4.87
C ARG A 10 0.46 27.29 -5.36
N PHE A 11 -0.32 27.61 -6.39
CA PHE A 11 -1.27 26.68 -6.99
C PHE A 11 -0.58 25.49 -7.64
N ILE A 12 0.50 25.71 -8.39
CA ILE A 12 1.30 24.64 -8.99
C ILE A 12 1.87 23.72 -7.90
N ALA A 13 2.43 24.30 -6.83
CA ALA A 13 2.94 23.50 -5.71
C ALA A 13 1.84 22.68 -5.02
N ALA A 14 0.66 23.27 -4.79
CA ALA A 14 -0.47 22.55 -4.20
C ALA A 14 -0.97 21.41 -5.10
N LEU A 15 -1.03 21.63 -6.41
CA LEU A 15 -1.40 20.60 -7.39
C LEU A 15 -0.38 19.45 -7.41
N LEU A 16 0.92 19.77 -7.39
CA LEU A 16 1.99 18.77 -7.33
C LEU A 16 1.95 17.96 -6.03
N ILE A 17 1.61 18.59 -4.90
CA ILE A 17 1.44 17.89 -3.62
C ILE A 17 0.18 17.00 -3.64
N ALA A 18 -0.92 17.44 -4.25
CA ALA A 18 -2.13 16.63 -4.38
C ALA A 18 -1.90 15.40 -5.27
N LEU A 19 -1.08 15.50 -6.31
CA LEU A 19 -0.70 14.36 -7.15
C LEU A 19 0.16 13.32 -6.42
N LEU A 20 0.77 13.69 -5.28
CA LEU A 20 1.54 12.78 -4.43
C LEU A 20 0.68 11.99 -3.44
N THR A 21 -0.65 12.19 -3.40
CA THR A 21 -1.52 11.31 -2.61
C THR A 21 -1.59 9.96 -3.31
N GLY A 22 -0.69 9.05 -2.92
CA GLY A 22 -0.68 7.68 -3.39
C GLY A 22 -1.95 6.93 -2.96
N CYS A 23 -2.18 5.78 -3.58
CA CYS A 23 -3.28 4.90 -3.20
C CYS A 23 -2.96 4.29 -1.82
N HIS A 24 -3.48 4.92 -0.75
CA HIS A 24 -3.29 4.48 0.63
C HIS A 24 -4.52 3.72 1.17
N SER A 25 -5.55 3.51 0.35
CA SER A 25 -6.73 2.75 0.72
C SER A 25 -6.56 1.28 0.38
N TRP A 26 -6.84 0.43 1.36
CA TRP A 26 -6.96 -1.01 1.13
C TRP A 26 -8.25 -1.33 0.39
N GLN A 27 -8.16 -2.11 -0.67
CA GLN A 27 -9.31 -2.58 -1.43
C GLN A 27 -9.48 -4.10 -1.24
N PRO A 28 -10.67 -4.59 -0.82
CA PRO A 28 -10.94 -6.01 -0.79
C PRO A 28 -10.88 -6.61 -2.19
N THR A 29 -10.38 -7.84 -2.30
CA THR A 29 -10.34 -8.57 -3.56
C THR A 29 -10.96 -9.95 -3.40
N THR A 30 -11.57 -10.46 -4.46
CA THR A 30 -12.23 -11.78 -4.51
C THR A 30 -11.42 -12.80 -5.31
N VAL A 31 -10.33 -12.38 -5.96
CA VAL A 31 -9.44 -13.29 -6.68
C VAL A 31 -8.50 -14.02 -5.72
N SER A 32 -7.99 -15.17 -6.16
CA SER A 32 -7.09 -15.97 -5.33
C SER A 32 -5.81 -15.20 -4.96
N PRO A 33 -5.23 -15.41 -3.76
CA PRO A 33 -4.00 -14.74 -3.36
C PRO A 33 -2.85 -14.92 -4.35
N ARG A 34 -2.77 -16.10 -4.97
CA ARG A 34 -1.77 -16.41 -6.00
C ARG A 34 -1.89 -15.48 -7.21
N ALA A 35 -3.11 -15.23 -7.69
CA ALA A 35 -3.33 -14.34 -8.82
C ALA A 35 -2.89 -12.91 -8.48
N VAL A 36 -3.33 -12.40 -7.32
CA VAL A 36 -2.96 -11.05 -6.86
C VAL A 36 -1.45 -10.89 -6.74
N ILE A 37 -0.78 -11.80 -6.02
CA ILE A 37 0.65 -11.67 -5.72
C ILE A 37 1.51 -11.81 -6.99
N LEU A 38 1.14 -12.69 -7.93
CA LEU A 38 1.91 -12.90 -9.15
C LEU A 38 1.63 -11.86 -10.24
N GLU A 39 0.38 -11.42 -10.40
CA GLU A 39 -0.02 -10.52 -11.48
C GLU A 39 0.20 -9.06 -11.10
N GLU A 40 -0.20 -8.66 -9.90
CA GLU A 40 -0.15 -7.26 -9.46
C GLU A 40 1.16 -6.92 -8.74
N GLN A 41 1.88 -7.93 -8.21
CA GLN A 41 3.12 -7.76 -7.43
C GLN A 41 3.01 -6.62 -6.39
N PRO A 42 2.02 -6.68 -5.49
CA PRO A 42 1.77 -5.59 -4.56
C PRO A 42 2.90 -5.48 -3.52
N SER A 43 3.16 -4.27 -3.05
CA SER A 43 4.12 -4.03 -1.97
C SER A 43 3.68 -4.62 -0.62
N SER A 44 2.37 -4.83 -0.44
CA SER A 44 1.82 -5.41 0.78
C SER A 44 0.43 -6.01 0.55
N VAL A 45 0.08 -7.03 1.32
CA VAL A 45 -1.27 -7.62 1.35
C VAL A 45 -1.78 -7.61 2.78
N ARG A 46 -3.06 -7.29 2.93
CA ARG A 46 -3.74 -7.29 4.22
C ARG A 46 -4.73 -8.43 4.28
N PHE A 47 -4.61 -9.26 5.31
CA PHE A 47 -5.49 -10.38 5.58
C PHE A 47 -6.37 -10.05 6.78
N THR A 48 -7.67 -10.34 6.64
CA THR A 48 -8.57 -10.46 7.79
C THR A 48 -8.62 -11.93 8.15
N LEU A 49 -8.11 -12.28 9.33
CA LEU A 49 -8.11 -13.63 9.86
C LEU A 49 -9.52 -14.04 10.31
N THR A 50 -9.73 -15.34 10.52
CA THR A 50 -11.03 -15.90 10.91
C THR A 50 -11.52 -15.43 12.28
N ASN A 51 -10.60 -15.01 13.15
CA ASN A 51 -10.89 -14.38 14.44
C ASN A 51 -11.21 -12.87 14.33
N GLY A 52 -11.21 -12.31 13.11
CA GLY A 52 -11.42 -10.88 12.85
C GLY A 52 -10.16 -10.02 12.96
N GLU A 53 -9.02 -10.60 13.35
CA GLU A 53 -7.75 -9.89 13.43
C GLU A 53 -7.22 -9.50 12.05
N ILE A 54 -6.50 -8.38 11.99
CA ILE A 54 -5.91 -7.87 10.76
C ILE A 54 -4.40 -8.10 10.78
N MET A 55 -3.91 -8.78 9.75
CA MET A 55 -2.49 -9.05 9.55
C MET A 55 -2.02 -8.43 8.23
N THR A 56 -0.91 -7.69 8.25
CA THR A 56 -0.29 -7.18 7.02
C THR A 56 1.00 -7.94 6.74
N VAL A 57 1.14 -8.40 5.50
CA VAL A 57 2.35 -9.03 4.97
C VAL A 57 2.96 -8.09 3.94
N THR A 58 4.12 -7.53 4.28
CA THR A 58 4.93 -6.70 3.38
C THR A 58 5.77 -7.58 2.46
N ASP A 59 5.98 -7.15 1.22
CA ASP A 59 6.74 -7.87 0.18
C ASP A 59 6.33 -9.36 0.10
N PRO A 60 5.07 -9.62 -0.23
CA PRO A 60 4.50 -10.96 -0.26
C PRO A 60 5.12 -11.80 -1.38
N LEU A 61 5.46 -13.04 -1.06
CA LEU A 61 5.87 -14.06 -2.01
C LEU A 61 5.02 -15.31 -1.89
N MET A 62 4.65 -15.88 -3.03
CA MET A 62 4.02 -17.19 -3.10
C MET A 62 5.08 -18.30 -3.06
N ARG A 63 5.00 -19.17 -2.05
CA ARG A 63 5.80 -20.41 -1.97
C ARG A 63 4.84 -21.59 -1.84
N ASN A 64 4.61 -22.29 -2.96
CA ASN A 64 3.58 -23.32 -3.08
C ASN A 64 2.18 -22.75 -2.78
N ASP A 65 1.61 -23.15 -1.65
CA ASP A 65 0.33 -22.72 -1.07
C ASP A 65 0.50 -21.72 0.07
N SER A 66 1.75 -21.41 0.43
CA SER A 66 2.09 -20.52 1.54
C SER A 66 2.41 -19.12 1.03
N ILE A 67 2.03 -18.11 1.81
CA ILE A 67 2.43 -16.72 1.61
C ILE A 67 3.50 -16.40 2.64
N VAL A 68 4.65 -15.93 2.17
CA VAL A 68 5.79 -15.56 3.02
C VAL A 68 6.17 -14.10 2.75
N SER A 69 6.83 -13.46 3.72
CA SER A 69 7.47 -12.16 3.53
C SER A 69 8.97 -12.35 3.35
N THR A 70 9.60 -11.52 2.53
CA THR A 70 11.07 -11.43 2.44
C THR A 70 11.69 -10.68 3.61
N GLU A 71 10.91 -9.87 4.32
CA GLU A 71 11.34 -9.16 5.51
C GLU A 71 10.93 -9.91 6.78
N ALA A 72 11.67 -9.73 7.88
CA ALA A 72 11.37 -10.38 9.16
C ALA A 72 10.06 -9.91 9.84
N GLY A 73 9.18 -9.21 9.12
CA GLY A 73 8.07 -8.44 9.66
C GLY A 73 6.71 -8.94 9.18
N MET A 74 6.24 -10.06 9.74
CA MET A 74 4.79 -10.24 9.89
C MET A 74 4.34 -9.29 10.99
N ALA A 75 3.88 -8.10 10.62
CA ALA A 75 3.40 -7.12 11.59
C ALA A 75 1.89 -7.32 11.81
N ALA A 76 1.51 -7.69 13.04
CA ALA A 76 0.13 -7.56 13.48
C ALA A 76 -0.25 -6.07 13.45
N VAL A 77 -1.37 -5.73 12.84
CA VAL A 77 -1.89 -4.37 12.85
C VAL A 77 -2.81 -4.25 14.05
N ALA A 78 -2.42 -3.45 15.03
CA ALA A 78 -3.20 -3.14 16.22
C ALA A 78 -4.38 -2.20 15.92
#